data_AF-A0A6S7IEB1-F1
#
_entry.id   AF-A0A6S7IEB1-F1
#
_cell.length_a   1.000
_cell.length_b   1.000
_cell.length_c   1.000
_cell.angle_alpha   90.00
_cell.angle_beta   90.00
_cell.angle_gamma   90.00
#
_symmetry.space_group_name_H-M   'P 1'
#
loop_
_entity.id
_entity.type
_entity.pdbx_description
1 polymer ?
#
loop_
_entity_poly.entity_id
_entity_poly.type
_entity_poly.pdbx_seq_one_letter_code
_entity_poly.pdbx_strand_id
1 'polypeptide(L)'
;MIKKPARINGSTKTLIDIIATNNPVSVKATDVIPLSIGDHDMIGCVRKINSTKFKPRTIICRDYKSYNQNAMNNELRLVDWSYVYNNSNVNSAWTYMKTIITGIYLKYAPVISKRVEGKPAPWLTVEVKQLMNERDSLLRKYRRTSNDEDFHAYKLKRNKVNTLLRQAKSSYNKNLLEENSKTPESFWKIIKSIYPVKSTSKNTSLSFEIDGEMSADASKISNAFCSYFNNIVATLKQKAFPLRNLVWRNPKNIGKKTEKVFKFRNVSILGVERQLRSLKSTKSTGCDNLPPRLLKESASTIAPPLTHIINLSMQSGCSNLKLRVFFG
;
A
#
# COMPACT_ATOMS: atom_id res chain seq x y z
N MET A 1 -24.55 -9.88 -36.18
CA MET A 1 -23.41 -9.45 -37.01
C MET A 1 -22.43 -10.57 -37.33
N ILE A 2 -22.10 -11.44 -36.38
CA ILE A 2 -21.24 -12.61 -36.65
C ILE A 2 -21.98 -13.63 -37.49
N LYS A 3 -21.30 -14.20 -38.48
CA LYS A 3 -21.80 -15.23 -39.40
C LYS A 3 -21.06 -16.56 -39.29
N LYS A 4 -19.95 -16.60 -38.56
CA LYS A 4 -19.12 -17.80 -38.38
C LYS A 4 -19.55 -18.55 -37.11
N PRO A 5 -19.61 -19.89 -37.13
CA PRO A 5 -19.87 -20.66 -35.92
C PRO A 5 -18.77 -20.41 -34.91
N ALA A 6 -19.14 -20.31 -33.64
CA ALA A 6 -18.20 -20.06 -32.56
C ALA A 6 -18.13 -21.25 -31.59
N ARG A 7 -19.04 -22.23 -31.70
CA ARG A 7 -18.86 -23.58 -31.18
C ARG A 7 -18.52 -24.53 -32.31
N ILE A 8 -17.38 -25.21 -32.22
CA ILE A 8 -16.94 -26.21 -33.20
C ILE A 8 -16.60 -27.49 -32.45
N ASN A 9 -17.48 -28.49 -32.58
CA ASN A 9 -17.25 -29.86 -32.14
C ASN A 9 -17.05 -30.76 -33.36
N GLY A 10 -16.45 -31.94 -33.19
CA GLY A 10 -16.15 -32.85 -34.31
C GLY A 10 -17.35 -33.22 -35.19
N SER A 11 -18.57 -33.14 -34.65
CA SER A 11 -19.82 -33.42 -35.37
C SER A 11 -20.68 -32.19 -35.69
N THR A 12 -20.48 -31.06 -35.01
CA THR A 12 -21.41 -29.91 -35.12
C THR A 12 -20.67 -28.57 -35.09
N LYS A 13 -21.18 -27.62 -35.89
CA LYS A 13 -20.74 -26.23 -35.91
C LYS A 13 -21.94 -25.35 -35.63
N THR A 14 -21.96 -24.66 -34.50
CA THR A 14 -23.11 -23.82 -34.09
C THR A 14 -22.70 -22.38 -33.81
N LEU A 15 -23.58 -21.46 -34.21
CA LEU A 15 -23.52 -20.03 -33.91
C LEU A 15 -24.45 -19.77 -32.73
N ILE A 16 -23.92 -19.86 -31.51
CA ILE A 16 -24.70 -19.66 -30.28
C ILE A 16 -24.57 -18.21 -29.80
N ASP A 17 -23.36 -17.66 -29.87
CA ASP A 17 -23.10 -16.31 -29.39
C ASP A 17 -23.42 -15.24 -30.47
N ILE A 18 -24.13 -14.19 -30.05
CA ILE A 18 -24.62 -13.13 -30.94
C ILE A 18 -23.97 -11.79 -30.59
N ILE A 19 -23.49 -11.08 -31.61
CA ILE A 19 -23.20 -9.64 -31.54
C ILE A 19 -24.31 -8.89 -32.26
N ALA A 20 -25.10 -8.12 -31.51
CA ALA A 20 -26.14 -7.23 -32.00
C ALA A 20 -25.73 -5.76 -31.79
N THR A 21 -26.11 -4.89 -32.72
CA THR A 21 -25.90 -3.45 -32.61
C THR A 21 -27.02 -2.71 -33.33
N ASN A 22 -27.43 -1.57 -32.77
CA ASN A 22 -28.31 -0.60 -33.43
C ASN A 22 -27.54 0.41 -34.29
N ASN A 23 -26.20 0.38 -34.31
CA ASN A 23 -25.37 1.25 -35.13
C ASN A 23 -24.25 0.45 -35.84
N PRO A 24 -24.59 -0.24 -36.96
CA PRO A 24 -23.63 -1.05 -37.72
C PRO A 24 -22.45 -0.25 -38.28
N VAL A 25 -22.65 1.03 -38.61
CA VAL A 25 -21.62 1.92 -39.18
C VAL A 25 -20.46 2.13 -38.18
N SER A 26 -20.74 2.08 -36.88
CA SER A 26 -19.72 2.19 -35.83
C SER A 26 -18.86 0.93 -35.67
N VAL A 27 -19.24 -0.20 -36.28
CA VAL A 27 -18.51 -1.48 -36.19
C VAL A 27 -17.59 -1.62 -37.41
N LYS A 28 -16.27 -1.69 -37.17
CA LYS A 28 -15.25 -1.83 -38.22
C LYS A 28 -15.04 -3.29 -38.64
N ALA A 29 -15.13 -4.22 -37.69
CA ALA A 29 -14.91 -5.65 -37.94
C ALA A 29 -15.61 -6.51 -36.89
N THR A 30 -15.94 -7.74 -37.26
CA THR A 30 -16.37 -8.79 -36.33
C THR A 30 -15.65 -10.08 -36.68
N ASP A 31 -15.23 -10.86 -35.69
CA ASP A 31 -14.61 -12.15 -35.94
C ASP A 31 -14.84 -13.15 -34.81
N VAL A 32 -14.57 -14.42 -35.12
CA VAL A 32 -14.51 -15.52 -34.16
C VAL A 32 -13.04 -15.85 -33.95
N ILE A 33 -12.55 -15.56 -32.75
CA ILE A 33 -11.16 -15.75 -32.35
C ILE A 33 -11.03 -17.14 -31.72
N PRO A 34 -10.26 -18.05 -32.35
CA PRO A 34 -10.20 -19.42 -31.87
C PRO A 34 -9.51 -19.49 -30.50
N LEU A 35 -10.20 -20.05 -29.50
CA LEU A 35 -9.67 -20.29 -28.16
C LEU A 35 -9.51 -21.79 -27.90
N SER A 36 -8.64 -22.12 -26.95
CA SER A 36 -8.39 -23.50 -26.48
C SER A 36 -8.79 -23.72 -25.02
N ILE A 37 -9.48 -22.73 -24.43
CA ILE A 37 -9.75 -22.64 -22.99
C ILE A 37 -11.17 -23.12 -22.65
N GLY A 38 -12.07 -23.16 -23.64
CA GLY A 38 -13.46 -23.59 -23.48
C GLY A 38 -13.96 -24.38 -24.69
N ASP A 39 -15.26 -24.72 -24.67
CA ASP A 39 -15.96 -25.37 -25.79
C ASP A 39 -16.52 -24.36 -26.81
N HIS A 40 -16.26 -23.07 -26.61
CA HIS A 40 -16.64 -21.98 -27.49
C HIS A 40 -15.45 -21.05 -27.75
N ASP A 41 -15.32 -20.64 -29.00
CA ASP A 41 -14.37 -19.64 -29.49
C ASP A 41 -14.86 -18.23 -29.13
N MET A 42 -13.93 -17.30 -28.93
CA MET A 42 -14.29 -15.95 -28.49
C MET A 42 -14.87 -15.16 -29.66
N ILE A 43 -16.12 -14.70 -29.53
CA ILE A 43 -16.66 -13.72 -30.45
C ILE A 43 -16.15 -12.32 -30.12
N GLY A 44 -15.72 -11.57 -31.13
CA GLY A 44 -15.20 -10.22 -30.98
C GLY A 44 -15.77 -9.26 -32.01
N CYS A 45 -15.92 -7.99 -31.62
CA CYS A 45 -16.14 -6.90 -32.56
C CYS A 45 -15.17 -5.74 -32.30
N VAL A 46 -14.72 -5.12 -33.37
CA VAL A 46 -13.92 -3.89 -33.33
C VAL A 46 -14.88 -2.74 -33.61
N ARG A 47 -15.13 -1.92 -32.60
CA ARG A 47 -15.98 -0.73 -32.72
C ARG A 47 -15.12 0.53 -32.75
N LYS A 48 -15.45 1.49 -33.61
CA LYS A 48 -14.92 2.84 -33.55
C LYS A 48 -15.56 3.52 -32.34
N ILE A 49 -14.76 3.76 -31.31
CA ILE A 49 -15.22 4.46 -30.11
C ILE A 49 -14.36 5.70 -29.95
N ASN A 50 -14.99 6.88 -29.91
CA ASN A 50 -14.34 8.12 -29.49
C ASN A 50 -14.28 8.18 -27.95
N SER A 51 -13.74 7.14 -27.30
CA SER A 51 -13.64 7.09 -25.84
C SER A 51 -12.25 7.51 -25.39
N THR A 52 -12.20 8.34 -24.35
CA THR A 52 -10.99 8.57 -23.57
C THR A 52 -10.56 7.23 -22.94
N LYS A 53 -9.33 6.79 -23.24
CA LYS A 53 -8.77 5.58 -22.61
C LYS A 53 -8.60 5.85 -21.12
N PHE A 54 -9.08 4.93 -20.27
CA PHE A 54 -8.80 5.00 -18.84
C PHE A 54 -7.28 4.99 -18.64
N LYS A 55 -6.76 6.03 -17.99
CA LYS A 55 -5.34 6.10 -17.67
C LYS A 55 -5.01 4.93 -16.72
N PRO A 56 -3.92 4.18 -16.95
CA PRO A 56 -3.49 3.16 -16.02
C PRO A 56 -3.33 3.73 -14.62
N ARG A 57 -3.76 2.99 -13.60
CA ARG A 57 -3.52 3.38 -12.21
C ARG A 57 -2.02 3.35 -11.95
N THR A 58 -1.47 4.48 -11.53
CA THR A 58 -0.10 4.62 -11.05
C THR A 58 -0.09 4.86 -9.55
N ILE A 59 0.93 4.33 -8.87
CA ILE A 59 1.19 4.59 -7.46
C ILE A 59 2.58 5.22 -7.32
N ILE A 60 2.70 6.15 -6.39
CA ILE A 60 3.98 6.73 -5.99
C ILE A 60 4.46 5.98 -4.76
N CYS A 61 5.66 5.42 -4.82
CA CYS A 61 6.27 4.69 -3.71
C CYS A 61 7.79 4.89 -3.71
N ARG A 62 8.46 4.58 -2.61
CA ARG A 62 9.93 4.54 -2.59
C ARG A 62 10.44 3.27 -3.25
N ASP A 63 11.55 3.40 -3.98
CA ASP A 63 12.24 2.24 -4.52
C ASP A 63 13.08 1.57 -3.43
N TYR A 64 12.54 0.49 -2.87
CA TYR A 64 13.27 -0.35 -1.93
C TYR A 64 13.91 -1.57 -2.60
N LYS A 65 13.77 -1.75 -3.92
CA LYS A 65 14.31 -2.94 -4.59
C LYS A 65 15.83 -2.96 -4.57
N SER A 66 16.46 -1.80 -4.71
CA SER A 66 17.91 -1.57 -4.68
C SER A 66 18.40 -0.90 -3.40
N TYR A 67 17.53 -0.73 -2.40
CA TYR A 67 17.87 -0.01 -1.17
C TYR A 67 18.93 -0.76 -0.36
N ASN A 68 20.06 -0.11 -0.11
CA ASN A 68 21.14 -0.63 0.71
C ASN A 68 21.27 0.18 2.01
N GLN A 69 20.75 -0.39 3.10
CA GLN A 69 20.80 0.21 4.43
C GLN A 69 22.24 0.48 4.90
N ASN A 70 23.16 -0.45 4.68
CA ASN A 70 24.54 -0.32 5.16
C ASN A 70 25.26 0.82 4.44
N ALA A 71 25.08 0.92 3.12
CA ALA A 71 25.66 2.02 2.33
C ALA A 71 25.11 3.38 2.78
N MET A 72 23.80 3.49 2.98
CA MET A 72 23.18 4.73 3.49
C MET A 72 23.71 5.10 4.88
N ASN A 73 23.81 4.13 5.79
CA ASN A 73 24.34 4.35 7.13
C ASN A 73 25.83 4.73 7.12
N ASN A 74 26.62 4.17 6.20
CA ASN A 74 28.02 4.57 6.03
C ASN A 74 28.13 6.03 5.56
N GLU A 75 27.29 6.46 4.61
CA GLU A 75 27.26 7.86 4.17
C GLU A 75 26.83 8.80 5.31
N LEU A 76 25.82 8.42 6.11
CA LEU A 76 25.39 9.18 7.29
C LEU A 76 26.49 9.32 8.36
N ARG A 77 27.39 8.34 8.49
CA ARG A 77 28.54 8.40 9.41
C ARG A 77 29.60 9.40 8.98
N LEU A 78 29.71 9.67 7.67
CA LEU A 78 30.69 10.60 7.11
C LEU A 78 30.20 12.06 7.13
N VAL A 79 28.94 12.29 7.49
CA VAL A 79 28.38 13.64 7.59
C VAL A 79 29.04 14.40 8.73
N ASP A 80 29.50 15.62 8.43
CA ASP A 80 29.89 16.57 9.46
C ASP A 80 28.67 17.19 10.15
N TRP A 81 28.53 16.89 11.43
CA TRP A 81 27.47 17.41 12.30
C TRP A 81 27.89 18.66 13.09
N SER A 82 29.08 19.22 12.83
CA SER A 82 29.60 20.43 13.50
C SER A 82 28.59 21.58 13.49
N TYR A 83 27.91 21.82 12.37
CA TYR A 83 26.87 22.84 12.26
C TYR A 83 25.71 22.59 13.24
N VAL A 84 25.32 21.33 13.48
CA VAL A 84 24.26 21.00 14.45
C VAL A 84 24.74 21.27 15.88
N TYR A 85 25.98 20.90 16.20
CA TYR A 85 26.55 21.03 17.54
C TYR A 85 26.88 22.47 17.95
N ASN A 86 27.18 23.32 16.97
CA ASN A 86 27.58 24.72 17.19
C ASN A 86 26.43 25.71 17.04
N ASN A 87 25.22 25.26 16.69
CA ASN A 87 24.08 26.14 16.44
C ASN A 87 23.20 26.30 17.69
N SER A 88 22.99 27.54 18.13
CA SER A 88 22.15 27.86 19.29
C SER A 88 20.64 27.85 18.98
N ASN A 89 20.26 27.86 17.69
CA ASN A 89 18.88 27.86 17.24
C ASN A 89 18.42 26.43 16.89
N VAL A 90 17.51 25.91 17.73
CA VAL A 90 16.90 24.57 17.59
C VAL A 90 16.31 24.32 16.20
N ASN A 91 15.59 25.30 15.65
CA ASN A 91 14.91 25.14 14.35
C ASN A 91 15.92 25.07 13.19
N SER A 92 16.99 25.85 13.28
CA SER A 92 18.05 25.88 12.27
C SER A 92 18.87 24.58 12.31
N ALA A 93 19.26 24.12 13.50
CA ALA A 93 19.94 22.84 13.70
C ALA A 93 19.10 21.65 13.19
N TRP A 94 17.81 21.63 13.51
CA TRP A 94 16.88 20.60 13.01
C TRP A 94 16.69 20.66 11.49
N THR A 95 16.53 21.85 10.92
CA THR A 95 16.32 22.00 9.47
C THR A 95 17.53 21.52 8.69
N TYR A 96 18.74 21.85 9.16
CA TYR A 96 19.98 21.32 8.57
C TYR A 96 20.02 19.79 8.66
N MET A 97 19.83 19.24 9.87
CA MET A 97 19.87 17.80 10.08
C MET A 97 18.87 17.05 9.20
N LYS A 98 17.63 17.54 9.16
CA LYS A 98 16.57 16.98 8.33
C LYS A 98 16.92 17.02 6.85
N THR A 99 17.50 18.12 6.38
CA THR A 99 17.87 18.31 4.96
C THR A 99 18.90 17.27 4.53
N ILE A 100 19.96 17.10 5.33
CA ILE A 100 21.01 16.10 5.06
C ILE A 100 20.44 14.68 5.04
N ILE A 101 19.70 14.30 6.10
CA ILE A 101 19.10 12.96 6.20
C ILE A 101 18.15 12.70 5.01
N THR A 102 17.32 13.69 4.65
CA THR A 102 16.38 13.56 3.53
C THR A 102 17.11 13.41 2.20
N GLY A 103 18.18 14.18 1.97
CA GLY A 103 18.98 14.11 0.74
C GLY A 103 19.65 12.74 0.56
N ILE A 104 20.34 12.26 1.60
CA ILE A 104 20.95 10.92 1.59
C ILE A 104 19.88 9.85 1.39
N TYR A 105 18.75 9.96 2.08
CA TYR A 105 17.68 8.97 1.94
C TYR A 105 17.03 8.96 0.55
N LEU A 106 16.88 10.12 -0.11
CA LEU A 106 16.41 10.19 -1.49
C LEU A 106 17.38 9.56 -2.49
N LYS A 107 18.69 9.63 -2.23
CA LYS A 107 19.72 8.96 -3.04
C LYS A 107 19.60 7.44 -3.00
N TYR A 108 19.36 6.86 -1.82
CA TYR A 108 19.31 5.39 -1.64
C TYR A 108 17.92 4.77 -1.78
N ALA A 109 16.86 5.53 -1.53
CA ALA A 109 15.47 5.08 -1.64
C ALA A 109 14.62 6.12 -2.37
N PRO A 110 14.89 6.39 -3.66
CA PRO A 110 14.24 7.45 -4.42
C PRO A 110 12.72 7.22 -4.52
N VAL A 111 11.97 8.31 -4.70
CA VAL A 111 10.53 8.24 -4.96
C VAL A 111 10.32 7.91 -6.44
N ILE A 112 9.59 6.84 -6.72
CA ILE A 112 9.31 6.34 -8.07
C ILE A 112 7.81 6.22 -8.31
N SER A 113 7.42 6.34 -9.58
CA SER A 113 6.07 6.03 -10.04
C SER A 113 6.03 4.64 -10.63
N LYS A 114 5.13 3.78 -10.12
CA LYS A 114 4.91 2.43 -10.63
C LYS A 114 3.50 2.27 -11.15
N ARG A 115 3.37 1.70 -12.35
CA ARG A 115 2.08 1.26 -12.87
C ARG A 115 1.61 0.06 -12.06
N VAL A 116 0.35 0.09 -11.62
CA VAL A 116 -0.28 -1.05 -10.97
C VAL A 116 -0.59 -2.09 -12.03
N GLU A 117 0.09 -3.22 -11.94
CA GLU A 117 -0.13 -4.37 -12.82
C GLU A 117 -1.15 -5.34 -12.22
N GLY A 118 -1.66 -6.24 -13.06
CA GLY A 118 -2.52 -7.33 -12.61
C GLY A 118 -1.80 -8.26 -11.64
N LYS A 119 -2.55 -9.10 -10.94
CA LYS A 119 -1.95 -10.11 -10.05
C LYS A 119 -1.05 -11.02 -10.91
N PRO A 120 0.23 -11.21 -10.53
CA PRO A 120 1.07 -12.17 -11.23
C PRO A 120 0.47 -13.58 -11.07
N ALA A 121 0.81 -14.47 -11.99
CA ALA A 121 0.49 -15.89 -11.91
C ALA A 121 1.78 -16.70 -11.78
N PRO A 122 2.43 -16.72 -10.60
CA PRO A 122 3.77 -17.30 -10.43
C PRO A 122 3.79 -18.81 -10.67
N TRP A 123 2.65 -19.49 -10.50
CA TRP A 123 2.47 -20.90 -10.82
C TRP A 123 2.51 -21.20 -12.32
N LEU A 124 2.50 -20.19 -13.19
CA LEU A 124 2.59 -20.35 -14.64
C LEU A 124 4.07 -20.34 -15.10
N THR A 125 4.75 -21.47 -14.86
CA THR A 125 6.16 -21.65 -15.21
C THR A 125 6.39 -21.73 -16.72
N VAL A 126 7.65 -21.70 -17.14
CA VAL A 126 8.02 -21.83 -18.57
C VAL A 126 7.58 -23.17 -19.13
N GLU A 127 7.70 -24.25 -18.36
CA GLU A 127 7.31 -25.61 -18.76
C GLU A 127 5.79 -25.71 -18.98
N VAL A 128 5.00 -25.11 -18.08
CA VAL A 128 3.53 -25.09 -18.23
C VAL A 128 3.14 -24.31 -19.49
N LYS A 129 3.81 -23.18 -19.78
CA LYS A 129 3.57 -22.40 -21.01
C LYS A 129 3.93 -23.18 -22.28
N GLN A 130 5.03 -23.91 -22.28
CA GLN A 130 5.41 -24.76 -23.42
C GLN A 130 4.34 -25.81 -23.69
N LEU A 131 3.85 -26.50 -22.65
CA LEU A 131 2.77 -27.48 -22.79
C LEU A 131 1.44 -26.87 -23.26
N MET A 132 1.13 -25.65 -22.83
CA MET A 132 -0.03 -24.90 -23.35
C MET A 132 0.13 -24.60 -24.84
N ASN A 133 1.32 -24.18 -25.29
CA ASN A 133 1.60 -23.92 -26.69
C ASN A 133 1.50 -25.19 -27.55
N GLU A 134 1.97 -26.34 -27.04
CA GLU A 134 1.84 -27.63 -27.71
C GLU A 134 0.37 -28.05 -27.85
N ARG A 135 -0.41 -27.94 -26.76
CA ARG A 135 -1.86 -28.15 -26.78
C ARG A 135 -2.52 -27.28 -27.85
N ASP A 136 -2.16 -26.00 -27.92
CA ASP A 136 -2.74 -25.05 -28.87
C ASP A 136 -2.29 -25.33 -30.31
N SER A 137 -1.08 -25.88 -30.49
CA SER A 137 -0.60 -26.38 -31.78
C SER A 137 -1.42 -27.58 -32.26
N LEU A 138 -1.67 -28.57 -31.39
CA LEU A 138 -2.49 -29.73 -31.71
C LEU A 138 -3.93 -29.35 -32.06
N LEU A 139 -4.52 -28.38 -31.35
CA LEU A 139 -5.84 -27.87 -31.70
C LEU A 139 -5.85 -27.18 -33.07
N ARG A 140 -4.81 -26.40 -33.39
CA ARG A 140 -4.65 -25.78 -34.72
C ARG A 140 -4.47 -26.84 -35.81
N LYS A 141 -3.75 -27.92 -35.53
CA LYS A 141 -3.58 -29.05 -36.46
C LYS A 141 -4.91 -29.73 -36.73
N TYR A 142 -5.62 -30.15 -35.68
CA TYR A 142 -6.95 -30.75 -35.79
C TYR A 142 -7.93 -29.85 -36.57
N ARG A 143 -7.94 -28.54 -36.32
CA ARG A 143 -8.81 -27.60 -37.07
C ARG A 143 -8.52 -27.54 -38.57
N ARG A 144 -7.30 -27.88 -39.00
CA ARG A 144 -6.91 -27.93 -40.42
C ARG A 144 -7.19 -29.30 -41.04
N THR A 145 -6.89 -30.37 -40.31
CA THR A 145 -6.96 -31.75 -40.82
C THR A 145 -8.33 -32.38 -40.66
N SER A 146 -9.09 -31.96 -39.65
CA SER A 146 -10.32 -32.62 -39.16
C SER A 146 -10.13 -34.11 -38.86
N ASN A 147 -8.89 -34.54 -38.56
CA ASN A 147 -8.55 -35.93 -38.23
C ASN A 147 -8.83 -36.21 -36.75
N ASP A 148 -9.55 -37.30 -36.46
CA ASP A 148 -9.87 -37.75 -35.11
C ASP A 148 -8.63 -38.10 -34.27
N GLU A 149 -7.54 -38.55 -34.89
CA GLU A 149 -6.27 -38.81 -34.19
C GLU A 149 -5.65 -37.51 -33.64
N ASP A 150 -5.68 -36.44 -34.43
CA ASP A 150 -5.22 -35.11 -34.01
C ASP A 150 -6.10 -34.57 -32.87
N PHE A 151 -7.41 -34.84 -32.93
CA PHE A 151 -8.33 -34.49 -31.86
C PHE A 151 -8.05 -35.27 -30.58
N HIS A 152 -7.77 -36.58 -30.70
CA HIS A 152 -7.40 -37.43 -29.58
C HIS A 152 -6.11 -36.94 -28.92
N ALA A 153 -5.07 -36.66 -29.71
CA ALA A 153 -3.81 -36.09 -29.24
C ALA A 153 -4.03 -34.75 -28.51
N TYR A 154 -4.87 -33.87 -29.07
CA TYR A 154 -5.27 -32.63 -28.41
C TYR A 154 -5.95 -32.88 -27.05
N LYS A 155 -6.92 -33.81 -26.97
CA LYS A 155 -7.60 -34.13 -25.70
C LYS A 155 -6.63 -34.62 -24.63
N LEU A 156 -5.70 -35.51 -24.98
CA LEU A 156 -4.68 -36.02 -24.07
C LEU A 156 -3.82 -34.86 -23.54
N LYS A 157 -3.32 -33.99 -24.43
CA LYS A 157 -2.52 -32.83 -24.01
C LYS A 157 -3.31 -31.81 -23.22
N ARG A 158 -4.55 -31.53 -23.59
CA ARG A 158 -5.45 -30.63 -22.84
C ARG A 158 -5.64 -31.12 -21.41
N ASN A 159 -5.93 -32.41 -21.23
CA ASN A 159 -6.12 -33.00 -19.91
C ASN A 159 -4.82 -32.94 -19.10
N LYS A 160 -3.67 -33.26 -19.70
CA LYS A 160 -2.34 -33.12 -19.07
C LYS A 160 -2.06 -31.69 -18.62
N VAL A 161 -2.28 -30.69 -19.49
CA VAL A 161 -2.12 -29.27 -19.16
C VAL A 161 -3.04 -28.85 -18.01
N ASN A 162 -4.31 -29.25 -18.04
CA ASN A 162 -5.27 -28.91 -16.97
C ASN A 162 -4.84 -29.51 -15.63
N THR A 163 -4.40 -30.77 -15.60
CA THR A 163 -3.89 -31.42 -14.39
C THR A 163 -2.65 -30.70 -13.86
N LEU A 164 -1.67 -30.43 -14.73
CA LEU A 164 -0.44 -29.73 -14.34
C LEU A 164 -0.71 -28.32 -13.84
N LEU A 165 -1.63 -27.57 -14.47
CA LEU A 165 -1.97 -26.22 -14.04
C LEU A 165 -2.64 -26.23 -12.65
N ARG A 166 -3.52 -27.21 -12.40
CA ARG A 166 -4.13 -27.41 -11.08
C ARG A 166 -3.08 -27.78 -10.03
N GLN A 167 -2.17 -28.69 -10.35
CA GLN A 167 -1.08 -29.10 -9.47
C GLN A 167 -0.09 -27.96 -9.18
N ALA A 168 0.33 -27.21 -10.20
CA ALA A 168 1.24 -26.08 -10.06
C ALA A 168 0.62 -24.99 -9.18
N LYS A 169 -0.65 -24.66 -9.40
CA LYS A 169 -1.37 -23.68 -8.58
C LYS A 169 -1.54 -24.15 -7.13
N SER A 170 -1.90 -25.43 -6.95
CA SER A 170 -2.04 -26.03 -5.61
C SER A 170 -0.72 -26.04 -4.85
N SER A 171 0.36 -26.50 -5.49
CA SER A 171 1.70 -26.59 -4.91
C SER A 171 2.24 -25.21 -4.56
N TYR A 172 2.11 -24.24 -5.46
CA TYR A 172 2.49 -22.86 -5.19
C TYR A 172 1.76 -22.28 -3.97
N ASN A 173 0.43 -22.42 -3.92
CA ASN A 173 -0.35 -21.92 -2.79
C ASN A 173 -0.01 -22.64 -1.48
N LYS A 174 0.21 -23.95 -1.52
CA LYS A 174 0.63 -24.75 -0.36
C LYS A 174 1.97 -24.26 0.18
N ASN A 175 2.99 -24.18 -0.68
CA ASN A 175 4.32 -23.70 -0.29
C ASN A 175 4.26 -22.27 0.27
N LEU A 176 3.51 -21.39 -0.38
CA LEU A 176 3.33 -20.00 0.06
C LEU A 176 2.68 -19.92 1.46
N LEU A 177 1.73 -20.80 1.77
CA LEU A 177 1.11 -20.89 3.10
C LEU A 177 2.05 -21.48 4.14
N GLU A 178 2.80 -22.52 3.79
CA GLU A 178 3.78 -23.17 4.67
C GLU A 178 4.91 -22.20 5.06
N GLU A 179 5.46 -21.46 4.09
CA GLU A 179 6.49 -20.43 4.32
C GLU A 179 6.00 -19.32 5.25
N ASN A 180 4.70 -19.01 5.23
CA ASN A 180 4.09 -17.93 6.00
C ASN A 180 3.28 -18.43 7.22
N SER A 181 3.41 -19.70 7.59
CA SER A 181 2.65 -20.33 8.68
C SER A 181 3.11 -19.90 10.08
N LYS A 182 4.36 -19.43 10.20
CA LYS A 182 4.97 -19.09 11.50
C LYS A 182 4.36 -17.86 12.17
N THR A 183 3.72 -16.96 11.42
CA THR A 183 3.04 -15.80 12.01
C THR A 183 1.57 -15.76 11.57
N PRO A 184 0.61 -15.68 12.51
CA PRO A 184 -0.82 -15.60 12.17
C PRO A 184 -1.13 -14.44 11.22
N GLU A 185 -0.47 -13.29 11.40
CA GLU A 185 -0.65 -12.11 10.55
C GLU A 185 -0.25 -12.37 9.09
N SER A 186 0.93 -12.97 8.84
CA SER A 186 1.36 -13.32 7.48
C SER A 186 0.44 -14.37 6.88
N PHE A 187 0.11 -15.41 7.65
CA PHE A 187 -0.74 -16.51 7.20
C PHE A 187 -2.12 -16.01 6.72
N TRP A 188 -2.81 -15.23 7.56
CA TRP A 188 -4.12 -14.66 7.20
C TRP A 188 -4.05 -13.67 6.05
N LYS A 189 -2.95 -12.92 5.93
CA LYS A 189 -2.70 -12.04 4.77
C LYS A 189 -2.60 -12.83 3.47
N ILE A 190 -1.88 -13.96 3.48
CA ILE A 190 -1.77 -14.85 2.32
C ILE A 190 -3.13 -15.47 1.98
N ILE A 191 -3.88 -16.00 2.96
CA ILE A 191 -5.23 -16.55 2.74
C ILE A 191 -6.14 -15.53 2.05
N LYS A 192 -6.20 -14.29 2.55
CA LYS A 192 -7.01 -13.21 1.95
C LYS A 192 -6.57 -12.86 0.52
N SER A 193 -5.31 -13.11 0.18
CA SER A 193 -4.78 -12.86 -1.17
C SER A 193 -5.18 -13.96 -2.17
N ILE A 194 -5.17 -15.22 -1.72
CA ILE A 194 -5.54 -16.42 -2.50
C ILE A 194 -7.06 -16.49 -2.68
N TYR A 195 -7.79 -16.28 -1.58
CA TYR A 195 -9.24 -16.21 -1.52
C TYR A 195 -9.64 -14.76 -1.28
N PRO A 196 -9.77 -13.93 -2.33
CA PRO A 196 -10.33 -12.62 -2.17
C PRO A 196 -11.78 -12.78 -1.73
N VAL A 197 -12.00 -12.73 -0.41
CA VAL A 197 -13.32 -12.46 0.16
C VAL A 197 -13.77 -11.19 -0.54
N LYS A 198 -14.98 -11.20 -1.13
CA LYS A 198 -15.57 -10.00 -1.72
C LYS A 198 -15.48 -8.91 -0.66
N SER A 199 -14.55 -7.99 -0.83
CA SER A 199 -14.55 -6.79 -0.02
C SER A 199 -15.87 -6.12 -0.36
N THR A 200 -16.76 -6.02 0.61
CA THR A 200 -17.76 -4.96 0.66
C THR A 200 -17.00 -3.65 0.77
N SER A 201 -16.32 -3.29 -0.33
CA SER A 201 -15.80 -1.97 -0.60
C SER A 201 -17.05 -1.11 -0.76
N LYS A 202 -17.66 -0.74 0.37
CA LYS A 202 -18.38 0.51 0.42
C LYS A 202 -17.34 1.54 0.04
N ASN A 203 -17.43 2.05 -1.19
CA ASN A 203 -16.95 3.39 -1.50
C ASN A 203 -17.79 4.32 -0.61
N THR A 204 -17.55 4.30 0.70
CA THR A 204 -18.05 5.32 1.58
C THR A 204 -17.23 6.53 1.16
N SER A 205 -17.86 7.42 0.40
CA SER A 205 -17.38 8.79 0.32
C SER A 205 -17.04 9.20 1.75
N LEU A 206 -15.79 9.63 2.01
CA LEU A 206 -15.32 10.09 3.32
C LEU A 206 -15.95 11.46 3.62
N SER A 207 -17.27 11.54 3.52
CA SER A 207 -18.05 12.70 3.87
C SER A 207 -18.41 12.59 5.35
N PHE A 208 -18.12 13.65 6.10
CA PHE A 208 -18.51 13.80 7.49
C PHE A 208 -19.67 14.78 7.58
N GLU A 209 -20.60 14.52 8.48
CA GLU A 209 -21.64 15.49 8.81
C GLU A 209 -21.02 16.60 9.68
N ILE A 210 -21.12 17.84 9.23
CA ILE A 210 -20.69 19.04 9.93
C ILE A 210 -21.92 19.94 9.98
N ASP A 211 -22.45 20.19 11.18
CA ASP A 211 -23.62 21.05 11.41
C ASP A 211 -24.85 20.69 10.55
N GLY A 212 -25.09 19.39 10.32
CA GLY A 212 -26.21 18.89 9.52
C GLY A 212 -25.94 18.75 8.02
N GLU A 213 -24.76 19.16 7.54
CA GLU A 213 -24.35 19.03 6.14
C GLU A 213 -23.23 18.00 5.94
N MET A 214 -23.38 17.15 4.93
CA MET A 214 -22.33 16.19 4.56
C MET A 214 -21.23 16.88 3.75
N SER A 215 -20.01 16.93 4.30
CA SER A 215 -18.84 17.51 3.66
C SER A 215 -17.72 16.48 3.48
N ALA A 216 -17.16 16.38 2.27
CA ALA A 216 -15.95 15.61 1.97
C ALA A 216 -14.68 16.49 1.86
N ASP A 217 -14.79 17.79 2.15
CA ASP A 217 -13.68 18.74 2.10
C ASP A 217 -12.78 18.59 3.33
N ALA A 218 -11.51 18.25 3.11
CA ALA A 218 -10.54 17.97 4.18
C ALA A 218 -10.32 19.18 5.12
N SER A 219 -10.39 20.40 4.60
CA SER A 219 -10.19 21.63 5.39
C SER A 219 -11.41 21.92 6.26
N LYS A 220 -12.63 21.78 5.70
CA LYS A 220 -13.87 21.90 6.48
C LYS A 220 -13.92 20.88 7.60
N ILE A 221 -13.59 19.62 7.29
CA ILE A 221 -13.52 18.53 8.28
C ILE A 221 -12.50 18.87 9.38
N SER A 222 -11.27 19.26 9.00
CA SER A 222 -10.22 19.58 9.98
C SER A 222 -10.61 20.75 10.89
N ASN A 223 -11.20 21.80 10.32
CA ASN A 223 -11.64 22.98 11.09
C ASN A 223 -12.78 22.64 12.05
N ALA A 224 -13.74 21.81 11.61
CA ALA A 224 -14.81 21.32 12.48
C ALA A 224 -14.26 20.50 13.65
N PHE A 225 -13.30 19.60 13.41
CA PHE A 225 -12.61 18.88 14.48
C PHE A 225 -11.87 19.83 15.45
N CYS A 226 -11.12 20.79 14.93
CA CYS A 226 -10.43 21.79 15.76
C CYS A 226 -11.42 22.58 16.63
N SER A 227 -12.49 23.09 16.03
CA SER A 227 -13.55 23.82 16.74
C SER A 227 -14.17 22.95 17.83
N TYR A 228 -14.53 21.70 17.51
CA TYR A 228 -15.10 20.76 18.47
C TYR A 228 -14.17 20.54 19.67
N PHE A 229 -12.90 20.18 19.45
CA PHE A 229 -11.97 19.89 20.55
C PHE A 229 -11.55 21.13 21.35
N ASN A 230 -11.50 22.30 20.72
CA ASN A 230 -11.27 23.56 21.45
C ASN A 230 -12.45 23.91 22.34
N ASN A 231 -13.67 23.64 21.89
CA ASN A 231 -14.89 24.00 22.59
C ASN A 231 -15.42 22.90 23.52
N ILE A 232 -14.96 21.65 23.39
CA ILE A 232 -15.48 20.51 24.16
C ILE A 232 -15.37 20.76 25.67
N VAL A 233 -14.29 21.39 26.12
CA VAL A 233 -14.09 21.70 27.54
C VAL A 233 -15.10 22.73 28.03
N ALA A 234 -15.41 23.75 27.23
CA ALA A 234 -16.42 24.75 27.57
C ALA A 234 -17.83 24.13 27.59
N THR A 235 -18.15 23.31 26.58
CA THR A 235 -19.43 22.59 26.48
C THR A 235 -19.62 21.58 27.62
N LEU A 236 -18.57 20.83 27.97
CA LEU A 236 -18.58 19.90 29.11
C LEU A 236 -18.72 20.65 30.43
N LYS A 237 -18.05 21.79 30.61
CA LYS A 237 -18.20 22.64 31.80
C LYS A 237 -19.63 23.15 31.96
N GLN A 238 -20.30 23.53 30.88
CA GLN A 238 -21.70 23.96 30.90
C GLN A 238 -22.65 22.79 31.23
N LYS A 239 -22.42 21.60 30.67
CA LYS A 239 -23.27 20.42 30.92
C LYS A 239 -23.04 19.76 32.29
N ALA A 240 -21.85 19.87 32.85
CA ALA A 240 -21.49 19.27 34.15
C ALA A 240 -21.88 20.13 35.37
N PHE A 241 -22.58 21.25 35.16
CA PHE A 241 -22.91 22.21 36.22
C PHE A 241 -23.65 21.62 37.43
N PRO A 242 -24.55 20.61 37.31
CA PRO A 242 -25.19 20.00 38.49
C PRO A 242 -24.25 19.15 39.35
N LEU A 243 -23.17 18.60 38.77
CA LEU A 243 -22.31 17.62 39.44
C LEU A 243 -20.95 18.17 39.86
N ARG A 244 -20.51 19.31 39.32
CA ARG A 244 -19.20 19.90 39.63
C ARG A 244 -18.99 20.13 41.13
N ASN A 245 -20.02 20.58 41.85
CA ASN A 245 -19.95 20.83 43.28
C ASN A 245 -20.10 19.55 44.14
N LEU A 246 -20.69 18.47 43.59
CA LEU A 246 -20.85 17.18 44.27
C LEU A 246 -19.61 16.29 44.12
N VAL A 247 -19.01 16.24 42.92
CA VAL A 247 -17.91 15.32 42.57
C VAL A 247 -16.54 15.98 42.73
N TRP A 248 -16.43 17.29 42.49
CA TRP A 248 -15.18 18.03 42.53
C TRP A 248 -15.27 19.18 43.56
N ARG A 249 -15.40 18.83 44.85
CA ARG A 249 -15.04 19.80 45.89
C ARG A 249 -13.57 20.14 45.66
N ASN A 250 -13.27 21.40 45.33
CA ASN A 250 -11.90 21.90 45.39
C ASN A 250 -11.31 21.40 46.72
N PRO A 251 -10.27 20.57 46.72
CA PRO A 251 -9.75 20.03 47.96
C PRO A 251 -9.40 21.23 48.82
N LYS A 252 -10.10 21.40 49.96
CA LYS A 252 -9.89 22.53 50.88
C LYS A 252 -8.43 22.61 51.33
N ASN A 253 -7.75 21.45 51.28
CA ASN A 253 -6.32 21.29 51.40
C ASN A 253 -5.75 20.77 50.08
N ILE A 254 -5.50 21.65 49.10
CA ILE A 254 -4.42 21.39 48.14
C ILE A 254 -3.18 21.34 49.02
N GLY A 255 -2.70 20.13 49.32
CA GLY A 255 -1.54 19.93 50.19
C GLY A 255 -0.39 20.86 49.80
N LYS A 256 0.40 21.28 50.80
CA LYS A 256 1.56 22.18 50.66
C LYS A 256 2.20 22.03 49.28
N LYS A 257 2.34 23.14 48.53
CA LYS A 257 3.10 23.17 47.28
C LYS A 257 4.39 22.40 47.53
N THR A 258 4.60 21.33 46.75
CA THR A 258 5.84 20.57 46.86
C THR A 258 7.00 21.52 46.63
N GLU A 259 7.98 21.54 47.54
CA GLU A 259 9.23 22.27 47.32
C GLU A 259 10.08 21.64 46.20
N LYS A 260 9.66 20.47 45.69
CA LYS A 260 10.32 19.79 44.58
C LYS A 260 10.12 20.59 43.29
N VAL A 261 11.12 21.38 42.95
CA VAL A 261 11.24 22.03 41.65
C VAL A 261 11.48 20.95 40.59
N PHE A 262 10.57 20.84 39.63
CA PHE A 262 10.79 20.02 38.45
C PHE A 262 11.90 20.67 37.61
N LYS A 263 12.99 19.93 37.37
CA LYS A 263 14.08 20.34 36.48
C LYS A 263 14.21 19.31 35.37
N PHE A 264 14.20 19.78 34.13
CA PHE A 264 14.53 18.92 33.00
C PHE A 264 15.95 18.40 33.16
N ARG A 265 16.13 17.10 32.90
CA ARG A 265 17.44 16.48 32.81
C ARG A 265 17.74 16.28 31.33
N ASN A 266 18.99 16.50 30.95
CA ASN A 266 19.43 16.21 29.60
C ASN A 266 19.17 14.73 29.27
N VAL A 267 18.67 14.47 28.07
CA VAL A 267 18.52 13.12 27.54
C VAL A 267 19.88 12.58 27.11
N SER A 268 20.07 11.27 27.28
CA SER A 268 21.29 10.58 26.85
C SER A 268 21.19 10.10 25.41
N ILE A 269 22.33 9.97 24.74
CA ILE A 269 22.42 9.43 23.37
C ILE A 269 21.83 8.02 23.30
N LEU A 270 22.20 7.16 24.26
CA LEU A 270 21.69 5.80 24.36
C LEU A 270 20.16 5.76 24.57
N GLY A 271 19.61 6.73 25.30
CA GLY A 271 18.17 6.86 25.50
C GLY A 271 17.45 7.19 24.19
N VAL A 272 17.96 8.18 23.45
CA VAL A 272 17.40 8.58 22.15
C VAL A 272 17.54 7.46 21.13
N GLU A 273 18.70 6.80 21.05
CA GLU A 273 18.92 5.66 20.17
C GLU A 273 17.93 4.52 20.45
N ARG A 274 17.71 4.20 21.73
CA ARG A 274 16.75 3.17 22.14
C ARG A 274 15.33 3.52 21.67
N GLN A 275 14.92 4.79 21.78
CA GLN A 275 13.61 5.23 21.29
C GLN A 275 13.50 5.18 19.77
N LEU A 276 14.55 5.57 19.04
CA LEU A 276 14.59 5.42 17.58
C LEU A 276 14.47 3.95 17.16
N ARG A 277 15.12 3.03 17.89
CA ARG A 277 15.03 1.59 17.64
C ARG A 277 13.68 0.98 18.00
N SER A 278 12.95 1.56 18.95
CA SER A 278 11.62 1.09 19.36
C SER A 278 10.53 1.43 18.35
N LEU A 279 10.79 2.35 17.41
CA LEU A 279 9.85 2.75 16.37
C LEU A 279 9.32 1.55 15.57
N LYS A 280 8.04 1.61 15.23
CA LYS A 280 7.39 0.64 14.35
C LYS A 280 7.58 1.09 12.90
N SER A 281 8.41 0.37 12.14
CA SER A 281 8.78 0.71 10.75
C SER A 281 7.60 0.77 9.78
N THR A 282 6.49 0.11 10.11
CA THR A 282 5.26 0.05 9.31
C THR A 282 4.30 1.22 9.56
N LYS A 283 4.59 2.11 10.52
CA LYS A 283 3.75 3.25 10.81
C LYS A 283 3.90 4.34 9.76
N SER A 284 2.84 5.15 9.63
CA SER A 284 2.79 6.27 8.70
C SER A 284 3.89 7.27 9.00
N THR A 285 4.36 7.92 7.93
CA THR A 285 5.32 9.02 8.03
C THR A 285 4.65 10.24 8.65
N GLY A 286 5.35 10.94 9.54
CA GLY A 286 4.85 12.14 10.21
C GLY A 286 4.91 13.39 9.33
N CYS A 287 4.61 14.54 9.92
CA CYS A 287 4.71 15.85 9.25
C CYS A 287 6.14 16.24 8.85
N ASP A 288 7.13 15.48 9.31
CA ASP A 288 8.52 15.64 8.94
C ASP A 288 8.87 14.96 7.60
N ASN A 289 7.99 14.13 7.03
CA ASN A 289 8.29 13.34 5.83
C ASN A 289 9.49 12.38 5.99
N LEU A 290 9.85 12.02 7.23
CA LEU A 290 10.89 11.03 7.55
C LEU A 290 10.23 9.70 7.98
N PRO A 291 10.35 8.64 7.17
CA PRO A 291 9.69 7.37 7.52
C PRO A 291 10.26 6.76 8.80
N PRO A 292 9.43 6.15 9.68
CA PRO A 292 9.92 5.49 10.89
C PRO A 292 10.98 4.41 10.62
N ARG A 293 10.90 3.75 9.46
CA ARG A 293 11.90 2.80 8.98
C ARG A 293 13.29 3.43 8.86
N LEU A 294 13.39 4.61 8.24
CA LEU A 294 14.65 5.35 8.10
C LEU A 294 15.26 5.68 9.46
N LEU A 295 14.45 6.26 10.36
CA LEU A 295 14.89 6.67 11.69
C LEU A 295 15.39 5.48 12.52
N LYS A 296 14.69 4.35 12.43
CA LYS A 296 15.07 3.10 13.09
C LYS A 296 16.36 2.51 12.56
N GLU A 297 16.49 2.44 11.23
CA GLU A 297 17.64 1.82 10.56
C GLU A 297 18.92 2.65 10.69
N SER A 298 18.80 3.98 10.83
CA SER A 298 19.91 4.92 11.01
C SER A 298 20.14 5.34 12.48
N ALA A 299 19.42 4.75 13.43
CA ALA A 299 19.35 5.19 14.83
C ALA A 299 20.72 5.49 15.46
N SER A 300 21.70 4.59 15.32
CA SER A 300 23.06 4.76 15.86
C SER A 300 23.82 5.97 15.31
N THR A 301 23.50 6.39 14.08
CA THR A 301 24.19 7.50 13.40
C THR A 301 23.53 8.84 13.69
N ILE A 302 22.19 8.86 13.77
CA ILE A 302 21.42 10.09 13.97
C ILE A 302 21.18 10.41 15.44
N ALA A 303 21.34 9.44 16.35
CA ALA A 303 21.10 9.65 17.77
C ALA A 303 21.98 10.77 18.37
N PRO A 304 23.31 10.84 18.13
CA PRO A 304 24.14 11.90 18.69
C PRO A 304 23.68 13.33 18.31
N PRO A 305 23.52 13.69 17.01
CA PRO A 305 23.05 15.03 16.65
C PRO A 305 21.60 15.29 17.11
N LEU A 306 20.72 14.27 17.10
CA LEU A 306 19.35 14.44 17.58
C LEU A 306 19.28 14.71 19.09
N THR A 307 20.09 14.01 19.88
CA THR A 307 20.22 14.23 21.33
C THR A 307 20.63 15.66 21.64
N HIS A 308 21.59 16.21 20.89
CA HIS A 308 21.98 17.60 21.04
C HIS A 308 20.81 18.57 20.81
N ILE A 309 20.06 18.40 19.70
CA ILE A 309 18.90 19.22 19.38
C ILE A 309 17.81 19.12 20.46
N ILE A 310 17.54 17.92 20.99
CA ILE A 310 16.56 17.72 22.06
C ILE A 310 16.99 18.46 23.33
N ASN A 311 18.25 18.33 23.73
CA ASN A 311 18.77 19.01 24.92
C ASN A 311 18.77 20.55 24.74
N LEU A 312 19.14 21.04 23.56
CA LEU A 312 19.07 22.46 23.21
C LEU A 312 17.63 22.99 23.29
N SER A 313 16.65 22.21 22.85
CA SER A 313 15.21 22.54 22.97
C SER A 313 14.75 22.61 24.43
N MET A 314 15.18 21.66 25.27
CA MET A 314 14.86 21.67 26.70
C MET A 314 15.48 22.86 27.43
N GLN A 315 16.70 23.27 27.06
CA GLN A 315 17.40 24.39 27.69
C GLN A 315 16.87 25.75 27.27
N SER A 316 16.55 25.93 25.98
CA SER A 316 16.08 27.20 25.43
C SER A 316 14.58 27.46 25.63
N GLY A 317 13.81 26.47 26.11
CA GLY A 317 12.35 26.54 26.18
C GLY A 317 11.67 26.65 24.82
N CYS A 318 12.43 26.56 23.73
CA CYS A 318 11.91 26.61 22.37
C CYS A 318 11.48 25.22 21.93
N SER A 319 10.18 24.96 21.94
CA SER A 319 9.61 23.74 21.38
C SER A 319 9.65 23.82 19.85
N ASN A 320 10.32 22.87 19.21
CA ASN A 320 10.17 22.69 17.77
C ASN A 320 8.81 22.01 17.54
N LEU A 321 7.83 22.75 16.98
CA LEU A 321 6.48 22.24 16.70
C LEU A 321 6.45 20.93 15.89
N LYS A 322 7.56 20.56 15.25
CA LYS A 322 7.71 19.35 14.42
C LYS A 322 8.39 18.16 15.12
N LEU A 323 8.90 18.29 16.36
CA LEU A 323 9.50 17.20 17.15
C LEU A 323 8.49 16.42 18.02
N ARG A 324 7.19 16.73 17.93
CA ARG A 324 6.10 16.12 18.72
C ARG A 324 5.99 14.59 18.61
N VAL A 325 6.70 13.95 17.69
CA VAL A 325 6.65 12.49 17.46
C VAL A 325 7.47 11.68 18.49
N PHE A 326 8.38 12.31 19.24
CA PHE A 326 9.28 11.60 20.15
C PHE A 326 8.87 11.58 21.63
N PHE A 327 7.80 12.30 22.02
CA PHE A 327 7.39 12.47 23.42
C PHE A 327 5.95 12.03 23.70
N GLY A 328 5.37 11.18 22.84
CA GLY A 328 4.01 10.64 22.99
C GLY A 328 4.00 9.17 23.39
#